data_AF-A0A7K2W7K9-F1
#
_entry.id   AF-A0A7K2W7K9-F1
#
_cell.length_a   1.000
_cell.length_b   1.000
_cell.length_c   1.000
_cell.angle_alpha   90.00
_cell.angle_beta   90.00
_cell.angle_gamma   90.00
#
_symmetry.space_group_name_H-M   'P 1'
#
loop_
_entity.id
_entity.type
_entity.pdbx_description
1 polymer ?
#
loop_
_entity_poly.entity_id
_entity_poly.type
_entity_poly.pdbx_seq_one_letter_code
_entity_poly.pdbx_strand_id
1 'polypeptide(L)'
;ARRNVSAGVLTAALAAGVWGQVQAVGYVVGGGALPRVVEAKYSAPWAGYHWITRWVRYGDVVMARMYPSRQIPAYGAYTVAPGYPDFFLPDGGRREAAVRTYFGAGVSRARRLGVLRTYHVRWVVQRPSDGGLPVGGGVLRRVASGPGGQVLYEVTR
;
A
#
# COMPACT_ATOMS: atom_id res chain seq x y z
N ALA A 1 -49.54 -11.56 -14.45
CA ALA A 1 -48.80 -12.31 -13.41
C ALA A 1 -47.28 -12.27 -13.62
N ARG A 2 -46.71 -12.87 -14.67
CA ARG A 2 -45.24 -12.98 -14.87
C ARG A 2 -44.48 -11.63 -14.86
N ARG A 3 -45.03 -10.60 -15.50
CA ARG A 3 -44.43 -9.25 -15.53
C ARG A 3 -44.29 -8.61 -14.15
N ASN A 4 -45.25 -8.85 -13.24
CA ASN A 4 -45.21 -8.31 -11.87
C ASN A 4 -44.18 -9.06 -11.01
N VAL A 5 -44.01 -10.38 -11.24
CA VAL A 5 -42.99 -11.19 -10.56
C VAL A 5 -41.58 -10.74 -11.00
N SER A 6 -41.35 -10.56 -12.30
CA SER A 6 -40.06 -10.08 -12.81
C SER A 6 -39.72 -8.67 -12.29
N ALA A 7 -40.72 -7.78 -12.22
CA ALA A 7 -40.54 -6.46 -11.63
C ALA A 7 -40.19 -6.54 -10.13
N GLY A 8 -40.85 -7.43 -9.37
CA GLY A 8 -40.54 -7.65 -7.96
C GLY A 8 -39.12 -8.16 -7.73
N VAL A 9 -38.69 -9.16 -8.51
CA VAL A 9 -37.33 -9.73 -8.43
C VAL A 9 -36.27 -8.68 -8.78
N LEU A 10 -36.49 -7.88 -9.83
CA LEU A 10 -35.57 -6.82 -10.21
C LEU A 10 -35.44 -5.77 -9.10
N THR A 11 -36.55 -5.31 -8.53
CA THR A 11 -36.53 -4.35 -7.42
C THR A 11 -35.77 -4.89 -6.22
N ALA A 12 -36.00 -6.16 -5.84
CA ALA A 12 -35.27 -6.79 -4.74
C ALA A 12 -33.75 -6.86 -5.03
N ALA A 13 -33.36 -7.22 -6.24
CA ALA A 13 -31.96 -7.27 -6.66
C ALA A 13 -31.29 -5.89 -6.60
N LEU A 14 -31.97 -4.84 -7.09
CA LEU A 14 -31.47 -3.47 -7.06
C LEU A 14 -31.36 -2.95 -5.61
N ALA A 15 -32.36 -3.21 -4.78
CA ALA A 15 -32.33 -2.83 -3.37
C ALA A 15 -31.18 -3.51 -2.62
N ALA A 16 -30.92 -4.80 -2.90
CA ALA A 16 -29.78 -5.51 -2.35
C ALA A 16 -28.44 -4.92 -2.83
N GLY A 17 -28.34 -4.55 -4.12
CA GLY A 17 -27.17 -3.89 -4.69
C GLY A 17 -26.87 -2.54 -4.03
N VAL A 18 -27.89 -1.68 -3.91
CA VAL A 18 -27.79 -0.39 -3.21
C VAL A 18 -27.37 -0.61 -1.76
N TRP A 19 -27.99 -1.56 -1.05
CA TRP A 19 -27.65 -1.86 0.34
C TRP A 19 -26.22 -2.39 0.53
N GLY A 20 -25.68 -3.11 -0.46
CA GLY A 20 -24.31 -3.58 -0.47
C GLY A 20 -23.27 -2.47 -0.70
N GLN A 21 -23.69 -1.33 -1.23
CA GLN A 21 -22.81 -0.23 -1.64
C GLN A 21 -23.09 1.11 -0.94
N VAL A 22 -24.14 1.18 -0.11
CA VAL A 22 -24.62 2.41 0.54
C VAL A 22 -23.54 3.15 1.35
N GLN A 23 -22.55 2.43 1.87
CA GLN A 23 -21.40 3.01 2.58
C GLN A 23 -20.56 3.96 1.71
N ALA A 24 -20.59 3.82 0.38
CA ALA A 24 -19.84 4.67 -0.54
C ALA A 24 -20.31 6.14 -0.50
N VAL A 25 -21.55 6.40 -0.08
CA VAL A 25 -22.04 7.77 0.17
C VAL A 25 -21.15 8.47 1.21
N GLY A 26 -20.61 7.72 2.17
CA GLY A 26 -19.67 8.21 3.18
C GLY A 26 -18.38 8.79 2.61
N TYR A 27 -18.00 8.44 1.38
CA TYR A 27 -16.83 9.03 0.72
C TYR A 27 -17.03 10.49 0.33
N VAL A 28 -18.28 10.91 0.16
CA VAL A 28 -18.64 12.30 -0.20
C VAL A 28 -19.01 13.10 1.03
N VAL A 29 -19.83 12.54 1.93
CA VAL A 29 -20.39 13.27 3.08
C VAL A 29 -19.61 13.08 4.37
N GLY A 30 -18.67 12.13 4.41
CA GLY A 30 -17.97 11.71 5.62
C GLY A 30 -18.78 10.71 6.47
N GLY A 31 -18.07 9.81 7.17
CA GLY A 31 -18.69 8.73 7.95
C GLY A 31 -19.67 9.22 9.03
N GLY A 32 -19.33 10.30 9.75
CA GLY A 32 -20.15 10.83 10.85
C GLY A 32 -21.45 11.51 10.41
N ALA A 33 -21.64 11.75 9.10
CA ALA A 33 -22.90 12.27 8.56
C ALA A 33 -23.87 11.14 8.14
N LEU A 34 -23.47 9.87 8.26
CA LEU A 34 -24.28 8.73 7.86
C LEU A 34 -25.21 8.28 8.99
N PRO A 35 -26.41 7.76 8.66
CA PRO A 35 -27.21 7.03 9.65
C PRO A 35 -26.40 5.86 10.24
N ARG A 36 -26.55 5.60 11.54
CA ARG A 36 -25.74 4.61 12.29
C ARG A 36 -25.62 3.24 11.60
N VAL A 37 -26.69 2.75 10.97
CA VAL A 37 -26.69 1.46 10.25
C VAL A 37 -25.81 1.46 8.99
N VAL A 38 -25.67 2.62 8.34
CA VAL A 38 -24.81 2.82 7.17
C VAL A 38 -23.39 3.13 7.62
N GLU A 39 -23.22 3.94 8.67
CA GLU A 39 -21.92 4.24 9.28
C GLU A 39 -21.20 2.97 9.74
N ALA A 40 -21.92 1.99 10.32
CA ALA A 40 -21.35 0.71 10.71
C ALA A 40 -20.72 -0.10 9.55
N LYS A 41 -21.11 0.20 8.31
CA LYS A 41 -20.53 -0.38 7.09
C LYS A 41 -19.44 0.49 6.47
N TYR A 42 -19.32 1.74 6.91
CA TYR A 42 -18.36 2.68 6.37
C TYR A 42 -16.94 2.27 6.76
N SER A 43 -16.08 2.23 5.74
CA SER A 43 -14.64 2.11 5.91
C SER A 43 -14.01 3.34 5.27
N ALA A 44 -13.15 4.06 6.00
CA ALA A 44 -12.49 5.23 5.45
C ALA A 44 -11.75 4.89 4.14
N PRO A 45 -11.78 5.77 3.13
CA PRO A 45 -10.93 5.64 1.95
C PRO A 45 -9.49 5.39 2.36
N TRP A 46 -8.76 4.60 1.57
CA TRP A 46 -7.34 4.43 1.81
C TRP A 46 -6.66 5.81 1.73
N ALA A 47 -5.77 6.10 2.69
CA ALA A 47 -5.14 7.42 2.80
C ALA A 47 -4.10 7.72 1.69
N GLY A 48 -3.77 6.72 0.85
CA GLY A 48 -2.80 6.84 -0.23
C GLY A 48 -1.36 7.10 0.24
N TYR A 49 -0.50 7.48 -0.70
CA TYR A 49 0.91 7.77 -0.46
C TYR A 49 1.30 9.24 -0.77
N HIS A 50 0.33 10.16 -0.81
CA HIS A 50 0.64 11.60 -0.88
C HIS A 50 1.54 12.07 0.27
N TRP A 51 1.45 11.40 1.43
CA TRP A 51 2.30 11.73 2.58
C TRP A 51 3.80 11.53 2.31
N ILE A 52 4.24 10.78 1.28
CA ILE A 52 5.69 10.65 0.96
C ILE A 52 6.16 11.61 -0.14
N THR A 53 5.26 12.24 -0.90
CA THR A 53 5.61 12.92 -2.17
C THR A 53 6.39 14.22 -1.99
N ARG A 54 6.40 14.79 -0.78
CA ARG A 54 7.29 15.91 -0.45
C ARG A 54 8.77 15.53 -0.51
N TRP A 55 9.08 14.25 -0.31
CA TRP A 55 10.44 13.73 -0.19
C TRP A 55 10.81 12.81 -1.34
N VAL A 56 9.91 11.88 -1.67
CA VAL A 56 10.10 10.89 -2.73
C VAL A 56 9.78 11.53 -4.07
N ARG A 57 10.76 11.56 -4.96
CA ARG A 57 10.64 12.17 -6.29
C ARG A 57 10.33 11.12 -7.34
N TYR A 58 9.88 11.59 -8.49
CA TYR A 58 9.72 10.75 -9.68
C TYR A 58 11.03 10.02 -9.99
N GLY A 59 10.95 8.71 -10.25
CA GLY A 59 12.10 7.86 -10.56
C GLY A 59 12.91 7.37 -9.36
N ASP A 60 12.66 7.86 -8.14
CA ASP A 60 13.29 7.31 -6.94
C ASP A 60 12.85 5.85 -6.72
N VAL A 61 13.77 4.99 -6.24
CA VAL A 61 13.45 3.60 -5.92
C VAL A 61 13.14 3.44 -4.44
N VAL A 62 11.98 2.85 -4.15
CA VAL A 62 11.45 2.58 -2.82
C VAL A 62 11.48 1.07 -2.53
N MET A 63 12.15 0.68 -1.45
CA MET A 63 11.99 -0.65 -0.85
C MET A 63 10.72 -0.67 -0.01
N ALA A 64 9.78 -1.55 -0.35
CA ALA A 64 8.53 -1.68 0.38
C ALA A 64 7.99 -3.10 0.28
N ARG A 65 7.10 -3.48 1.22
CA ARG A 65 6.38 -4.77 1.14
C ARG A 65 5.28 -4.71 0.06
N MET A 66 4.67 -5.86 -0.20
CA MET A 66 3.69 -6.08 -1.27
C MET A 66 2.56 -5.03 -1.33
N TYR A 67 1.93 -4.68 -0.19
CA TYR A 67 0.79 -3.75 -0.21
C TYR A 67 1.21 -2.31 -0.55
N PRO A 68 2.24 -1.72 0.11
CA PRO A 68 2.78 -0.44 -0.32
C PRO A 68 3.28 -0.44 -1.77
N SER A 69 3.92 -1.52 -2.24
CA SER A 69 4.49 -1.56 -3.58
C SER A 69 3.44 -1.56 -4.71
N ARG A 70 2.19 -1.86 -4.40
CA ARG A 70 1.06 -1.72 -5.34
C ARG A 70 0.60 -0.29 -5.56
N GLN A 71 0.86 0.60 -4.61
CA GLN A 71 0.25 1.93 -4.57
C GLN A 71 1.28 3.05 -4.75
N ILE A 72 2.47 2.91 -4.18
CA ILE A 72 3.55 3.89 -4.28
C ILE A 72 3.86 4.30 -5.73
N PRO A 73 3.85 3.39 -6.73
CA PRO A 73 4.09 3.78 -8.12
C PRO A 73 3.09 4.77 -8.71
N ALA A 74 1.85 4.82 -8.21
CA ALA A 74 0.87 5.82 -8.65
C ALA A 74 1.28 7.27 -8.30
N TYR A 75 2.33 7.43 -7.47
CA TYR A 75 2.89 8.71 -7.05
C TYR A 75 4.26 9.00 -7.69
N GLY A 76 4.66 8.22 -8.70
CA GLY A 76 5.84 8.48 -9.55
C GLY A 76 7.13 7.78 -9.15
N ALA A 77 7.15 7.08 -8.01
CA ALA A 77 8.33 6.33 -7.57
C ALA A 77 8.34 4.91 -8.14
N TYR A 78 9.52 4.32 -8.33
CA TYR A 78 9.65 2.89 -8.60
C TYR A 78 9.73 2.11 -7.29
N THR A 79 9.37 0.82 -7.33
CA THR A 79 9.57 -0.10 -6.21
C THR A 79 10.52 -1.21 -6.61
N VAL A 80 11.29 -1.75 -5.66
CA VAL A 80 12.27 -2.81 -5.95
C VAL A 80 11.63 -3.99 -6.67
N ALA A 81 10.53 -4.50 -6.10
CA ALA A 81 9.63 -5.45 -6.76
C ALA A 81 8.29 -4.76 -7.04
N PRO A 82 7.69 -5.00 -8.22
CA PRO A 82 6.36 -4.49 -8.50
C PRO A 82 5.32 -5.13 -7.56
N GLY A 83 4.23 -4.42 -7.28
CA GLY A 83 3.15 -4.92 -6.44
C GLY A 83 2.27 -5.99 -7.11
N TYR A 84 2.40 -6.14 -8.42
CA TYR A 84 1.75 -7.15 -9.25
C TYR A 84 2.78 -7.77 -10.20
N PRO A 85 2.55 -9.00 -10.70
CA PRO A 85 3.41 -9.59 -11.71
C PRO A 85 3.54 -8.67 -12.93
N ASP A 86 4.78 -8.40 -13.33
CA ASP A 86 5.11 -7.61 -14.50
C ASP A 86 5.86 -8.48 -15.52
N PHE A 87 5.16 -8.84 -16.61
CA PHE A 87 5.70 -9.71 -17.65
C PHE A 87 6.83 -9.06 -18.45
N PHE A 88 6.95 -7.72 -18.40
CA PHE A 88 8.03 -6.97 -19.06
C PHE A 88 9.27 -6.81 -18.19
N LEU A 89 9.27 -7.41 -16.98
CA LEU A 89 10.38 -7.37 -16.04
C LEU A 89 11.00 -8.77 -15.90
N PRO A 90 12.00 -9.13 -16.73
CA PRO A 90 12.56 -10.49 -16.78
C PRO A 90 13.16 -10.95 -15.44
N ASP A 91 13.58 -10.01 -14.59
CA ASP A 91 14.16 -10.26 -13.28
C ASP A 91 13.17 -10.11 -12.11
N GLY A 92 11.85 -10.07 -12.37
CA GLY A 92 10.80 -9.91 -11.36
C GLY A 92 10.92 -10.88 -10.18
N GLY A 93 11.17 -12.16 -10.44
CA GLY A 93 11.38 -13.16 -9.39
C GLY A 93 12.60 -12.88 -8.50
N ARG A 94 13.69 -12.33 -9.06
CA ARG A 94 14.88 -11.92 -8.30
C ARG A 94 14.59 -10.70 -7.43
N ARG A 95 13.78 -9.76 -7.92
CA ARG A 95 13.35 -8.57 -7.18
C ARG A 95 12.46 -8.93 -6.00
N GLU A 96 11.50 -9.82 -6.19
CA GLU A 96 10.67 -10.32 -5.10
C GLU A 96 11.50 -11.06 -4.04
N ALA A 97 12.47 -11.88 -4.46
CA ALA A 97 13.39 -12.54 -3.53
C ALA A 97 14.25 -11.54 -2.75
N ALA A 98 14.63 -10.42 -3.38
CA ALA A 98 15.35 -9.34 -2.72
C ALA A 98 14.49 -8.63 -1.67
N VAL A 99 13.21 -8.37 -1.96
CA VAL A 99 12.25 -7.84 -0.98
C VAL A 99 12.08 -8.81 0.19
N ARG A 100 11.92 -10.11 -0.07
CA ARG A 100 11.84 -11.15 0.98
C ARG A 100 13.12 -11.20 1.81
N THR A 101 14.28 -11.06 1.20
CA THR A 101 15.58 -10.99 1.89
C THR A 101 15.65 -9.74 2.76
N TYR A 102 15.24 -8.59 2.24
CA TYR A 102 15.31 -7.33 2.98
C TYR A 102 14.41 -7.30 4.21
N PHE A 103 13.24 -7.95 4.19
CA PHE A 103 12.30 -8.00 5.32
C PHE A 103 12.34 -9.31 6.14
N GLY A 104 13.10 -10.31 5.70
CA GLY A 104 13.10 -11.65 6.30
C GLY A 104 13.67 -11.65 7.73
N ALA A 105 13.09 -12.46 8.61
CA ALA A 105 13.63 -12.69 9.94
C ALA A 105 15.01 -13.40 9.86
N GLY A 106 15.92 -13.08 10.78
CA GLY A 106 17.26 -13.71 10.84
C GLY A 106 18.21 -13.34 9.70
N VAL A 107 17.78 -12.53 8.72
CA VAL A 107 18.66 -12.09 7.63
C VAL A 107 19.70 -11.09 8.14
N SER A 108 20.96 -11.36 7.84
CA SER A 108 22.09 -10.52 8.27
C SER A 108 21.99 -9.10 7.72
N ARG A 109 22.51 -8.15 8.49
CA ARG A 109 22.61 -6.74 8.10
C ARG A 109 23.30 -6.56 6.74
N ALA A 110 24.40 -7.27 6.52
CA ALA A 110 25.16 -7.20 5.27
C ALA A 110 24.33 -7.59 4.03
N ARG A 111 23.49 -8.64 4.13
CA ARG A 111 22.60 -9.06 3.04
C ARG A 111 21.55 -8.00 2.73
N ARG A 112 20.94 -7.41 3.75
CA ARG A 112 19.94 -6.32 3.56
C ARG A 112 20.57 -5.10 2.89
N LEU A 113 21.75 -4.70 3.34
CA LEU A 113 22.51 -3.61 2.72
C LEU A 113 22.91 -3.93 1.28
N GLY A 114 23.26 -5.18 0.99
CA GLY A 114 23.50 -5.67 -0.36
C GLY A 114 22.29 -5.42 -1.26
N VAL A 115 21.09 -5.79 -0.82
CA VAL A 115 19.84 -5.53 -1.56
C VAL A 115 19.63 -4.04 -1.82
N LEU A 116 19.77 -3.19 -0.78
CA LEU A 116 19.58 -1.74 -0.96
C LEU A 116 20.53 -1.16 -2.01
N ARG A 117 21.79 -1.62 -2.04
CA ARG A 117 22.79 -1.21 -3.03
C ARG A 117 22.50 -1.75 -4.43
N THR A 118 22.20 -3.04 -4.57
CA THR A 118 21.92 -3.70 -5.86
C THR A 118 20.81 -3.01 -6.63
N TYR A 119 19.77 -2.54 -5.93
CA TYR A 119 18.61 -1.91 -6.55
C TYR A 119 18.58 -0.39 -6.39
N HIS A 120 19.69 0.23 -5.99
CA HIS A 120 19.83 1.68 -5.82
C HIS A 120 18.70 2.30 -4.99
N VAL A 121 18.29 1.61 -3.93
CA VAL A 121 17.19 2.04 -3.08
C VAL A 121 17.56 3.35 -2.39
N ARG A 122 16.74 4.37 -2.60
CA ARG A 122 16.87 5.65 -1.92
C ARG A 122 15.97 5.74 -0.69
N TRP A 123 14.82 5.10 -0.74
CA TRP A 123 13.79 5.18 0.29
C TRP A 123 13.35 3.79 0.76
N VAL A 124 13.02 3.67 2.02
CA VAL A 124 12.36 2.50 2.58
C VAL A 124 11.05 2.92 3.21
N VAL A 125 9.96 2.27 2.81
CA VAL A 125 8.67 2.37 3.52
C VAL A 125 8.44 1.06 4.25
N GLN A 126 8.47 1.13 5.58
CA GLN A 126 8.27 -0.04 6.44
C GLN A 126 7.57 0.36 7.75
N ARG A 127 6.94 -0.62 8.38
CA ARG A 127 6.49 -0.55 9.78
C ARG A 127 7.60 -1.06 10.69
N PRO A 128 7.65 -0.64 11.97
CA PRO A 128 8.61 -1.19 12.92
C PRO A 128 8.58 -2.73 13.02
N SER A 129 7.41 -3.35 12.83
CA SER A 129 7.21 -4.80 12.88
C SER A 129 7.54 -5.55 11.59
N ASP A 130 7.94 -4.87 10.50
CA ASP A 130 8.20 -5.53 9.20
C ASP A 130 9.56 -6.25 9.14
N GLY A 131 10.38 -6.16 10.19
CA GLY A 131 11.61 -6.95 10.33
C GLY A 131 12.81 -6.45 9.52
N GLY A 132 12.70 -5.36 8.75
CA GLY A 132 13.73 -4.72 7.92
C GLY A 132 15.00 -4.25 8.68
N LEU A 133 15.79 -3.36 8.09
CA LEU A 133 16.90 -2.77 8.86
C LEU A 133 16.37 -1.98 10.08
N PRO A 134 17.01 -2.13 11.26
CA PRO A 134 16.59 -1.42 12.46
C PRO A 134 16.90 0.07 12.36
N VAL A 135 16.04 0.88 12.98
CA VAL A 135 16.23 2.32 13.15
C VAL A 135 17.41 2.54 14.12
N GLY A 136 18.31 3.47 13.79
CA GLY A 136 19.45 3.82 14.65
C GLY A 136 20.78 3.16 14.25
N GLY A 137 20.78 2.24 13.28
CA GLY A 137 22.01 1.66 12.74
C GLY A 137 22.77 2.54 11.74
N GLY A 138 22.56 3.85 11.72
CA GLY A 138 23.28 4.81 10.86
C GLY A 138 22.98 4.79 9.34
N VAL A 139 22.31 3.76 8.81
CA VAL A 139 22.01 3.63 7.35
C VAL A 139 20.59 4.08 7.00
N LEU A 140 19.68 4.08 7.96
CA LEU A 140 18.31 4.55 7.75
C LEU A 140 18.06 5.78 8.61
N ARG A 141 17.77 6.90 7.95
CA ARG A 141 17.30 8.14 8.58
C ARG A 141 15.79 8.20 8.49
N ARG A 142 15.10 8.25 9.62
CA ARG A 142 13.65 8.46 9.65
C ARG A 142 13.33 9.88 9.15
N VAL A 143 12.42 9.98 8.18
CA VAL A 143 12.05 11.27 7.56
C VAL A 143 10.60 11.65 7.85
N ALA A 144 9.67 10.69 7.74
CA ALA A 144 8.26 10.97 7.95
C ALA A 144 7.51 9.74 8.50
N SER A 145 6.38 9.99 9.15
CA SER A 145 5.43 8.95 9.54
C SER A 145 4.14 9.09 8.76
N GLY A 146 3.59 7.94 8.38
CA GLY A 146 2.38 7.85 7.58
C GLY A 146 1.31 6.96 8.23
N PRO A 147 0.18 6.80 7.54
CA PRO A 147 -0.97 6.03 8.02
C PRO A 147 -0.62 4.57 8.34
N GLY A 148 -1.30 4.02 9.36
CA GLY A 148 -1.15 2.61 9.77
C GLY A 148 0.24 2.28 10.34
N GLY A 149 0.92 3.25 10.95
CA GLY A 149 2.24 3.07 11.56
C GLY A 149 3.38 2.92 10.55
N GLN A 150 3.14 3.25 9.27
CA GLN A 150 4.20 3.27 8.27
C GLN A 150 5.18 4.41 8.52
N VAL A 151 6.43 4.18 8.16
CA VAL A 151 7.49 5.18 8.31
C VAL A 151 8.29 5.22 7.02
N LEU A 152 8.58 6.44 6.56
CA LEU A 152 9.49 6.71 5.46
C LEU A 152 10.89 6.89 6.05
N TYR A 153 11.82 6.07 5.57
CA TYR A 153 13.24 6.20 5.85
C TYR A 153 13.99 6.55 4.57
N GLU A 154 14.95 7.45 4.69
CA GLU A 154 15.96 7.67 3.68
C GLU A 154 17.13 6.72 3.93
N VAL A 155 17.65 6.13 2.87
CA VAL A 155 18.88 5.35 2.88
C VAL A 155 20.05 6.34 2.83
N THR A 156 20.75 6.49 3.95
CA THR A 156 21.97 7.31 4.04
C THR A 156 23.17 6.52 3.52
N ARG A 157 24.04 7.20 2.77
CA ARG A 157 25.28 6.63 2.25
C ARG A 157 26.34 6.56 3.33
#